data_AF-A0A7K5Z4J1-F1
#
_entry.id   AF-A0A7K5Z4J1-F1
#
_cell.length_a   1.000
_cell.length_b   1.000
_cell.length_c   1.000
_cell.angle_alpha   90.00
_cell.angle_beta   90.00
_cell.angle_gamma   90.00
#
_symmetry.space_group_name_H-M   'P 1'
#
loop_
_entity.id
_entity.type
_entity.pdbx_description
1 polymer ?
#
loop_
_entity_poly.entity_id
_entity_poly.type
_entity_poly.pdbx_seq_one_letter_code
_entity_poly.pdbx_strand_id
1 'polypeptide(L)' 'PATARKLLVIPMEGSHWLSMKEVLAELSKRGHKIVVITPDAKLLIDSSEIYEMKTYPVPVTKKSMKDFL' A
#
# COMPACT_ATOMS: atom_id res chain seq x y z
N PRO A 1 -22.11 10.25 -7.14
CA PRO A 1 -21.52 9.05 -6.48
C PRO A 1 -20.26 8.60 -7.22
N ALA A 2 -19.15 8.34 -6.52
CA ALA A 2 -17.98 7.72 -7.15
C ALA A 2 -18.31 6.26 -7.49
N THR A 3 -18.25 5.89 -8.76
CA THR A 3 -18.70 4.59 -9.30
C THR A 3 -17.61 3.52 -9.30
N ALA A 4 -16.38 3.85 -8.89
CA ALA A 4 -15.24 2.96 -8.97
C ALA A 4 -15.37 1.83 -7.93
N ARG A 5 -15.56 0.58 -8.38
CA ARG A 5 -15.66 -0.60 -7.50
C ARG A 5 -14.31 -1.22 -7.14
N LYS A 6 -13.26 -0.92 -7.91
CA LYS A 6 -11.91 -1.46 -7.70
C LYS A 6 -10.88 -0.33 -7.79
N LEU A 7 -10.01 -0.25 -6.79
CA LEU A 7 -9.02 0.81 -6.64
C LEU A 7 -7.62 0.21 -6.68
N LEU A 8 -6.73 0.86 -7.42
CA LEU A 8 -5.30 0.58 -7.41
C LEU A 8 -4.59 1.66 -6.61
N VAL A 9 -3.75 1.26 -5.67
CA VAL A 9 -3.04 2.16 -4.76
C VAL A 9 -1.54 1.88 -4.85
N ILE A 10 -0.76 2.94 -5.06
CA ILE A 10 0.70 2.92 -5.06
C ILE A 10 1.15 3.86 -3.94
N PRO A 11 1.31 3.37 -2.71
CA PRO A 11 1.64 4.19 -1.55
C PRO A 11 3.14 4.51 -1.49
N MET A 12 3.47 5.55 -0.72
CA MET A 12 4.84 5.82 -0.28
C MET A 12 5.08 5.25 1.11
N GLU A 13 6.34 4.86 1.38
CA GLU A 13 6.79 4.41 2.70
C GLU A 13 6.83 5.56 3.72
N GLY A 14 7.12 5.25 4.98
CA GLY A 14 7.27 6.24 6.05
C GLY A 14 5.93 6.74 6.61
N SER A 15 5.91 7.98 7.10
CA SER A 15 4.74 8.61 7.72
C SER A 15 3.52 8.70 6.79
N HIS A 16 3.74 8.82 5.48
CA HIS A 16 2.67 8.82 4.47
C HIS A 16 1.82 7.55 4.50
N TRP A 17 2.45 6.41 4.74
CA TRP A 17 1.74 5.12 4.83
C TRP A 17 0.77 5.09 6.00
N LEU A 18 1.10 5.74 7.13
CA LEU A 18 0.22 5.78 8.30
C LEU A 18 -1.11 6.46 7.96
N SER A 19 -1.07 7.61 7.28
CA SER A 19 -2.28 8.29 6.82
C SER A 19 -3.02 7.47 5.76
N MET A 20 -2.30 6.77 4.88
CA MET A 20 -2.92 5.95 3.84
C MET A 20 -3.74 4.80 4.45
N LYS A 21 -3.28 4.16 5.53
CA LYS A 21 -4.02 3.05 6.19
C LYS A 21 -5.46 3.45 6.53
N GLU A 22 -5.66 4.64 7.09
CA GLU A 22 -6.99 5.14 7.46
C GLU A 22 -7.89 5.35 6.24
N VAL A 23 -7.33 5.89 5.15
CA VAL A 23 -8.04 6.05 3.88
C VAL A 23 -8.47 4.70 3.30
N LEU A 24 -7.57 3.71 3.31
CA LEU A 24 -7.88 2.36 2.81
C LEU A 24 -8.94 1.67 3.66
N ALA A 25 -8.90 1.83 4.98
CA ALA A 25 -9.91 1.29 5.87
C ALA A 25 -11.30 1.85 5.57
N GLU A 26 -11.41 3.17 5.39
CA GLU A 26 -12.69 3.82 5.06
C GLU A 26 -13.21 3.43 3.67
N LEU A 27 -12.33 3.32 2.67
CA LEU A 27 -12.71 2.87 1.33
C LEU A 27 -13.17 1.41 1.32
N SER A 28 -12.52 0.53 2.10
CA SER A 28 -12.92 -0.86 2.28
C SER A 28 -14.31 -0.95 2.94
N LYS A 29 -14.58 -0.17 4.00
CA LYS A 29 -15.91 -0.10 4.64
C LYS A 29 -17.02 0.33 3.67
N ARG A 30 -16.68 1.17 2.68
CA ARG A 30 -17.59 1.59 1.60
C ARG A 30 -17.76 0.55 0.50
N GLY A 31 -17.15 -0.62 0.61
CA GLY A 31 -17.28 -1.74 -0.32
C GLY A 31 -16.34 -1.69 -1.53
N HIS A 32 -15.29 -0.87 -1.49
CA HIS A 32 -14.29 -0.85 -2.57
C HIS A 32 -13.35 -2.05 -2.45
N LYS A 33 -13.07 -2.70 -3.57
CA LYS A 33 -11.98 -3.70 -3.66
C LYS A 33 -10.66 -2.97 -3.89
N ILE A 34 -9.70 -3.15 -3.01
CA ILE A 34 -8.44 -2.39 -3.05
C ILE A 34 -7.30 -3.34 -3.42
N VAL A 35 -6.43 -2.88 -4.33
CA VAL A 35 -5.15 -3.53 -4.66
C VAL A 35 -4.03 -2.55 -4.34
N VAL A 36 -3.14 -2.91 -3.44
CA VAL A 36 -1.94 -2.14 -3.08
C VAL A 36 -0.74 -2.74 -3.80
N ILE A 37 -0.01 -1.92 -4.57
CA ILE A 37 1.23 -2.31 -5.25
C ILE A 37 2.41 -1.67 -4.52
N THR A 38 3.42 -2.48 -4.19
CA THR A 38 4.62 -2.04 -3.47
C THR A 38 5.90 -2.67 -4.04
N PRO A 39 7.08 -2.07 -3.83
CA PRO A 39 8.33 -2.77 -4.08
C PRO A 39 8.43 -4.04 -3.22
N ASP A 40 9.09 -5.09 -3.72
CA ASP A 40 9.48 -6.24 -2.90
C ASP A 40 10.42 -5.85 -1.73
N ALA A 41 11.13 -4.75 -1.87
CA ALA A 41 11.93 -4.09 -0.85
C ALA A 41 11.13 -3.24 0.18
N LYS A 42 9.79 -3.34 0.23
CA LYS A 42 8.95 -2.61 1.18
C LYS A 42 9.37 -2.76 2.65
N LEU A 43 9.10 -1.73 3.45
CA LEU A 43 9.55 -1.62 4.85
C LEU A 43 8.41 -1.57 5.85
N LEU A 44 7.50 -0.59 5.73
CA LEU A 44 6.42 -0.37 6.69
C LEU A 44 5.05 -0.84 6.17
N ILE A 45 4.98 -1.16 4.88
CA ILE A 45 3.76 -1.63 4.23
C ILE A 45 3.63 -3.14 4.41
N ASP A 46 2.68 -3.53 5.25
CA ASP A 46 2.41 -4.92 5.61
C ASP A 46 1.22 -5.48 4.82
N SER A 47 0.93 -6.77 4.99
CA SER A 47 -0.32 -7.37 4.51
C SER A 47 -1.51 -6.94 5.36
N SER A 48 -2.71 -6.91 4.77
CA SER A 48 -3.97 -6.66 5.48
C SER A 48 -5.09 -7.47 4.84
N GLU A 49 -6.15 -7.73 5.61
CA GLU A 49 -7.38 -8.35 5.08
C GLU A 49 -8.23 -7.35 4.27
N ILE A 50 -7.99 -6.04 4.40
CA ILE A 50 -8.80 -4.99 3.77
C ILE A 50 -8.36 -4.65 2.33
N TYR A 51 -7.24 -5.20 1.87
CA TYR A 51 -6.74 -5.03 0.50
C TYR A 51 -5.94 -6.25 0.02
N GLU A 52 -5.91 -6.46 -1.29
CA GLU A 52 -4.97 -7.36 -1.94
C GLU A 52 -3.62 -6.65 -2.09
N MET A 53 -2.51 -7.30 -1.75
CA MET A 53 -1.17 -6.75 -1.93
C MET A 53 -0.43 -7.45 -3.06
N LYS A 54 0.20 -6.67 -3.94
CA LYS A 54 1.12 -7.15 -4.96
C LYS A 54 2.48 -6.48 -4.79
N THR A 55 3.52 -7.23 -5.08
CA THR A 55 4.90 -6.72 -5.07
C THR A 55 5.50 -6.76 -6.46
N TYR A 56 6.42 -5.83 -6.74
CA TYR A 56 7.23 -5.81 -7.96
C TYR A 56 8.72 -5.73 -7.61
N PRO A 57 9.60 -6.34 -8.43
CA PRO A 57 11.03 -6.35 -8.15
C PRO A 57 11.65 -4.97 -8.35
N VAL A 58 12.57 -4.59 -7.46
CA VAL A 58 13.40 -3.38 -7.60
C VAL A 58 14.88 -3.69 -7.41
N PRO A 59 15.81 -2.95 -8.05
CA PRO A 59 17.25 -3.13 -7.89
C PRO A 59 17.78 -2.51 -6.58
N VAL A 60 16.99 -2.57 -5.51
CA VAL A 60 17.30 -1.98 -4.20
C VAL A 60 16.96 -3.00 -3.14
N THR A 61 17.85 -3.20 -2.17
CA THR A 61 17.60 -4.14 -1.07
C THR A 61 16.76 -3.49 0.03
N LYS A 62 16.05 -4.30 0.84
CA LYS A 62 15.40 -3.80 2.06
C LYS A 62 16.38 -3.11 3.01
N LYS A 63 17.63 -3.59 3.09
CA LYS A 63 18.66 -2.96 3.91
C LYS A 63 18.97 -1.56 3.40
N SER A 64 19.26 -1.42 2.10
CA SER A 64 19.50 -0.13 1.47
C SER A 64 18.32 0.83 1.68
N MET A 65 17.08 0.36 1.51
CA MET A 65 15.89 1.17 1.80
C MET A 65 15.82 1.65 3.25
N LYS A 66 16.24 0.83 4.23
CA LYS A 66 16.27 1.23 5.64
C LYS A 66 17.32 2.28 5.92
N ASP A 67 18.46 2.22 5.25
CA ASP A 67 19.54 3.22 5.42
C ASP A 67 19.13 4.60 4.85
N PHE A 68 18.12 4.66 3.97
CA PHE A 68 17.58 5.91 3.42
C PHE A 68 16.46 6.56 4.25
N LEU A 69 15.81 5.83 5.16
CA LEU A 69 14.71 6.31 6.01
C LEU A 69 15.20 6.65 7.42
#